data_AF-T0ZV75-F1
#
_entry.id   AF-T0ZV75-F1
#
_cell.length_a   1.000
_cell.length_b   1.000
_cell.length_c   1.000
_cell.angle_alpha   90.00
_cell.angle_beta   90.00
_cell.angle_gamma   90.00
#
_symmetry.space_group_name_H-M   'P 1'
#
loop_
_entity.id
_entity.type
_entity.pdbx_description
1 polymer ?
#
loop_
_entity_poly.entity_id
_entity_poly.type
_entity_poly.pdbx_seq_one_letter_code
_entity_poly.pdbx_strand_id
1 'polypeptide(L)'
;RKQYNLNKFRRSNQDTSINQKPLVVGGETLQRGDLLADGTSTSHGELALGKNLLVAYMPWEGFNYEDAIILNERLVRDDVLTSIHVKEYEIDARDTKLGAEEITRDIPNLPDDILADLDDRGIVRIGAEVEPGDILVGKVTPKGETEQSPEERLLRAIFGEKAREVRDTSLKVPQASPARSSTSRCTAATRTTRC
;
A
#
# COMPACT_ATOMS: atom_id res chain seq x y z
N ARG A 1 26.68 19.10 21.22
CA ARG A 1 25.42 18.32 21.38
C ARG A 1 25.31 17.39 20.17
N LYS A 2 25.25 16.07 20.35
CA LYS A 2 25.02 15.13 19.24
C LYS A 2 23.51 14.94 19.07
N GLN A 3 23.05 14.91 17.82
CA GLN A 3 21.66 14.62 17.47
C GLN A 3 21.63 13.29 16.71
N TYR A 4 20.68 12.44 17.07
CA TYR A 4 20.45 11.15 16.43
C TYR A 4 19.04 11.16 15.85
N ASN A 5 18.94 11.03 14.53
CA ASN A 5 17.65 10.97 13.85
C ASN A 5 17.16 9.53 13.84
N LEU A 6 15.95 9.30 14.35
CA LEU A 6 15.34 7.98 14.36
C LEU A 6 14.64 7.72 13.03
N ASN A 7 14.78 6.49 12.53
CA ASN A 7 14.03 6.02 11.38
C ASN A 7 12.60 5.68 11.81
N LYS A 8 11.61 6.35 11.23
CA LYS A 8 10.17 6.09 11.47
C LYS A 8 9.54 5.55 10.20
N PHE A 9 8.86 4.40 10.32
CA PHE A 9 8.07 3.75 9.25
C PHE A 9 8.79 3.69 7.89
N ARG A 10 10.08 3.33 7.89
CA ARG A 10 10.84 3.14 6.65
C ARG A 10 10.59 1.77 6.07
N ARG A 11 10.44 1.69 4.75
CA ARG A 11 10.37 0.42 4.03
C ARG A 11 11.70 -0.33 4.13
N SER A 12 11.63 -1.64 4.33
CA SER A 12 12.75 -2.57 4.16
C SER A 12 12.75 -3.18 2.75
N ASN A 13 13.83 -3.86 2.38
CA ASN A 13 13.92 -4.54 1.08
C ASN A 13 12.89 -5.67 0.90
N GLN A 14 12.28 -6.17 1.99
CA GLN A 14 11.26 -7.21 1.98
C GLN A 14 9.86 -6.64 2.29
N ASP A 15 9.65 -5.34 2.06
CA ASP A 15 8.38 -4.64 2.29
C ASP A 15 7.90 -4.67 3.75
N THR A 16 8.79 -4.89 4.72
CA THR A 16 8.49 -4.76 6.15
C THR A 16 8.78 -3.34 6.66
N SER A 17 8.13 -2.94 7.74
CA SER A 17 8.32 -1.60 8.32
C SER A 17 9.50 -1.54 9.30
N ILE A 18 10.53 -0.77 8.97
CA ILE A 18 11.61 -0.31 9.84
C ILE A 18 11.15 0.86 10.70
N ASN A 19 10.89 0.62 11.98
CA ASN A 19 10.48 1.64 12.94
C ASN A 19 11.35 1.60 14.20
N GLN A 20 12.01 2.71 14.50
CA GLN A 20 12.80 2.88 15.72
C GLN A 20 12.00 3.62 16.79
N LYS A 21 12.02 3.12 18.02
CA LYS A 21 11.33 3.71 19.17
C LYS A 21 12.35 4.17 20.21
N PRO A 22 12.32 5.45 20.64
CA PRO A 22 13.19 5.89 21.73
C PRO A 22 12.82 5.14 23.01
N LEU A 23 13.83 4.70 23.75
CA LEU A 23 13.66 4.09 25.07
C LEU A 23 13.92 5.08 26.21
N VAL A 24 14.76 6.07 25.94
CA VAL A 24 15.20 7.05 26.94
C VAL A 24 14.19 8.16 27.16
N VAL A 25 14.16 8.71 28.38
CA VAL A 25 13.27 9.82 28.77
C VAL A 25 14.08 11.10 29.01
N GLY A 26 13.44 12.26 28.85
CA GLY A 26 14.09 13.55 29.10
C GLY A 26 14.59 13.67 30.55
N GLY A 27 15.89 13.94 30.72
CA GLY A 27 16.52 14.07 32.03
C GLY A 27 17.28 12.82 32.52
N GLU A 28 17.24 11.73 31.75
CA GLU A 28 17.98 10.51 32.05
C GLU A 28 19.50 10.71 31.89
N THR A 29 20.28 10.18 32.84
CA THR A 29 21.75 10.21 32.78
C THR A 29 22.24 9.00 32.01
N LEU A 30 22.92 9.24 30.89
CA LEU A 30 23.37 8.21 29.97
C LEU A 30 24.89 8.07 29.97
N GLN A 31 25.37 6.84 29.88
CA GLN A 31 26.77 6.49 29.70
C GLN A 31 27.07 6.14 28.24
N ARG A 32 28.36 6.14 27.90
CA ARG A 32 28.80 5.74 26.57
C ARG A 32 28.55 4.25 26.38
N GLY A 33 27.67 3.90 25.44
CA GLY A 33 27.30 2.52 25.15
C GLY A 33 25.84 2.21 25.46
N ASP A 34 25.15 3.12 26.15
CA ASP A 34 23.75 2.93 26.50
C ASP A 34 22.85 2.93 25.26
N LEU A 35 21.81 2.10 25.33
CA LEU A 35 20.82 1.95 24.29
C LEU A 35 19.83 3.13 24.32
N LEU A 36 19.81 3.90 23.24
CA LEU A 36 18.95 5.09 23.14
C LEU A 36 17.57 4.78 22.54
N ALA A 37 17.50 3.78 21.66
CA ALA A 37 16.30 3.42 20.92
C ALA A 37 16.35 1.96 20.47
N ASP A 38 15.19 1.30 20.50
CA ASP A 38 14.99 -0.01 19.89
C ASP A 38 14.68 0.13 18.40
N GLY A 39 15.06 -0.89 17.63
CA GLY A 39 14.72 -1.05 16.23
C GLY A 39 13.55 -2.00 16.00
N THR A 40 13.46 -2.51 14.77
CA THR A 40 12.54 -3.59 14.42
C THR A 40 12.97 -4.90 15.04
N SER A 41 12.00 -5.64 15.58
CA SER A 41 12.22 -6.96 16.19
C SER A 41 13.29 -6.91 17.30
N THR A 42 13.33 -5.81 18.05
CA THR A 42 14.21 -5.63 19.21
C THR A 42 13.37 -5.13 20.38
N SER A 43 13.69 -5.59 21.59
CA SER A 43 13.07 -5.15 22.84
C SER A 43 14.16 -4.97 23.90
N HIS A 44 14.35 -3.75 24.39
CA HIS A 44 15.39 -3.40 25.36
C HIS A 44 16.80 -3.86 24.97
N GLY A 45 17.12 -3.77 23.67
CA GLY A 45 18.43 -4.16 23.13
C GLY A 45 18.60 -5.64 22.83
N GLU A 46 17.59 -6.47 23.14
CA GLU A 46 17.58 -7.89 22.83
C GLU A 46 16.74 -8.18 21.58
N LEU A 47 17.14 -9.21 20.82
CA LEU A 47 16.42 -9.62 19.62
C LEU A 47 15.09 -10.30 20.00
N ALA A 48 13.99 -9.73 19.51
CA ALA A 48 12.62 -10.19 19.76
C ALA A 48 11.90 -10.45 18.42
N LEU A 49 12.10 -11.65 17.86
CA LEU A 49 11.52 -12.04 16.55
C LEU A 49 10.03 -12.38 16.62
N GLY A 50 9.48 -12.63 17.82
CA GLY A 50 8.11 -13.08 17.99
C GLY A 50 7.56 -12.80 19.39
N LYS A 51 6.52 -13.54 19.77
CA LYS A 51 5.84 -13.43 21.06
C LYS A 51 5.82 -14.78 21.75
N ASN A 52 5.91 -14.75 23.07
CA ASN A 52 5.69 -15.93 23.90
C ASN A 52 4.20 -16.21 23.99
N LEU A 53 3.78 -17.42 23.60
CA LEU A 53 2.39 -17.86 23.61
C LEU A 53 2.22 -19.02 24.60
N LEU A 54 1.05 -19.11 25.23
CA LEU A 54 0.66 -20.28 26.00
C LEU A 54 0.19 -21.37 25.03
N VAL A 55 0.83 -22.53 25.08
CA VAL A 55 0.57 -23.65 24.17
C VAL A 55 0.07 -24.86 24.95
N ALA A 56 -0.96 -25.52 24.43
CA ALA A 56 -1.46 -26.80 24.93
C ALA A 56 -1.18 -27.89 23.91
N TYR A 57 -0.52 -28.97 24.33
CA TYR A 57 -0.27 -30.14 23.50
C TYR A 57 -1.41 -31.14 23.66
N MET A 58 -2.44 -31.02 22.83
CA MET A 58 -3.58 -31.95 22.79
C MET A 58 -4.18 -32.01 21.39
N PRO A 59 -4.71 -33.16 20.94
CA PRO A 59 -5.55 -33.20 19.75
C PRO A 59 -6.83 -32.42 20.02
N TRP A 60 -7.24 -31.57 19.07
CA TRP A 60 -8.46 -30.76 19.19
C TRP A 60 -9.33 -30.95 17.95
N GLU A 61 -10.30 -31.87 18.06
CA GLU A 61 -11.34 -32.13 17.04
C GLU A 61 -10.81 -32.32 15.60
N GLY A 62 -9.54 -32.69 15.43
CA GLY A 62 -8.89 -32.83 14.12
C GLY A 62 -8.48 -31.51 13.45
N PHE A 63 -8.72 -30.35 14.07
CA PHE A 63 -8.30 -29.05 13.53
C PHE A 63 -6.78 -28.85 13.55
N ASN A 64 -6.06 -29.58 14.41
CA ASN A 64 -4.61 -29.64 14.45
C ASN A 64 -4.06 -30.96 13.86
N TYR A 65 -4.68 -31.44 12.77
CA TYR A 65 -4.17 -32.57 12.02
C TYR A 65 -2.85 -32.23 11.31
N GLU A 66 -1.89 -33.16 11.32
CA GLU A 66 -0.53 -32.97 10.81
C GLU A 66 0.16 -31.73 11.41
N ASP A 67 0.43 -30.71 10.60
CA ASP A 67 1.15 -29.49 10.97
C ASP A 67 0.21 -28.29 11.17
N ALA A 68 -1.10 -28.52 11.22
CA ALA A 68 -2.07 -27.44 11.40
C ALA A 68 -2.00 -26.87 12.83
N ILE A 69 -1.99 -25.53 12.91
CA ILE A 69 -1.95 -24.79 14.17
C ILE A 69 -3.29 -24.08 14.38
N ILE A 70 -3.88 -24.31 15.55
CA ILE A 70 -5.09 -23.61 15.98
C ILE A 70 -4.66 -22.40 16.81
N LEU A 71 -5.19 -21.23 16.48
CA LEU A 71 -4.95 -19.99 17.20
C LEU A 71 -6.21 -19.56 17.97
N ASN A 72 -6.00 -19.00 19.16
CA ASN A 72 -7.08 -18.37 19.89
C ASN A 72 -7.46 -17.04 19.22
N GLU A 73 -8.76 -16.78 19.03
CA GLU A 73 -9.28 -15.52 18.47
C GLU A 73 -8.75 -14.28 19.22
N ARG A 74 -8.47 -14.42 20.52
CA ARG A 74 -7.85 -13.37 21.32
C ARG A 74 -6.55 -12.83 20.70
N LEU A 75 -5.75 -13.66 20.04
CA LEU A 75 -4.50 -13.21 19.41
C LEU A 75 -4.74 -12.21 18.26
N VAL A 76 -5.86 -12.37 17.56
CA VAL A 76 -6.30 -11.45 16.51
C VAL A 76 -6.88 -10.18 17.14
N ARG A 77 -7.70 -10.32 18.18
CA ARG A 77 -8.33 -9.18 18.87
C ARG A 77 -7.32 -8.26 19.56
N ASP A 78 -6.28 -8.84 20.15
CA ASP A 78 -5.25 -8.11 20.91
C ASP A 78 -4.06 -7.67 20.01
N ASP A 79 -4.17 -7.83 18.67
CA ASP A 79 -3.14 -7.47 17.69
C ASP A 79 -1.73 -8.05 18.00
N VAL A 80 -1.67 -9.24 18.62
CA VAL A 80 -0.42 -9.83 19.15
C VAL A 80 0.57 -10.17 18.04
N LEU A 81 0.04 -10.65 16.91
CA LEU A 81 0.81 -11.12 15.75
C LEU A 81 0.63 -10.20 14.53
N THR A 82 0.17 -8.97 14.75
CA THR A 82 -0.07 -8.00 13.67
C THR A 82 1.25 -7.38 13.19
N SER A 83 1.45 -7.37 11.87
CA SER A 83 2.63 -6.79 11.20
C SER A 83 2.25 -5.62 10.30
N ILE A 84 3.20 -4.70 10.10
CA ILE A 84 3.06 -3.57 9.18
C ILE A 84 3.93 -3.82 7.95
N HIS A 85 3.29 -3.82 6.78
CA HIS A 85 3.95 -3.94 5.49
C HIS A 85 3.87 -2.63 4.72
N VAL A 86 4.98 -2.20 4.13
CA VAL A 86 5.08 -0.97 3.36
C VAL A 86 5.49 -1.33 1.94
N LYS A 87 4.56 -1.16 1.00
CA LYS A 87 4.79 -1.37 -0.43
C LYS A 87 4.97 -0.04 -1.13
N GLU A 88 5.82 -0.05 -2.15
CA GLU A 88 6.08 1.11 -3.00
C GLU A 88 5.59 0.78 -4.40
N TYR A 89 4.80 1.69 -4.97
CA TYR A 89 4.31 1.60 -6.33
C TYR A 89 4.79 2.83 -7.08
N GLU A 90 5.34 2.60 -8.27
CA GLU A 90 5.91 3.64 -9.10
C GLU A 90 5.30 3.54 -10.50
N ILE A 91 4.99 4.71 -11.08
CA ILE A 91 4.54 4.82 -12.46
C ILE A 91 5.15 6.09 -13.06
N ASP A 92 5.65 5.96 -14.28
CA ASP A 92 6.20 7.07 -15.04
C ASP A 92 5.23 7.48 -16.14
N ALA A 93 5.14 8.79 -16.39
CA ALA A 93 4.56 9.32 -17.63
C ALA A 93 5.67 9.46 -18.67
N ARG A 94 5.49 8.86 -19.84
CA ARG A 94 6.49 8.87 -20.92
C ARG A 94 5.96 9.52 -22.19
N ASP A 95 6.86 10.09 -22.98
CA ASP A 95 6.54 10.55 -24.31
C ASP A 95 6.38 9.36 -25.27
N THR A 96 5.22 9.26 -25.89
CA THR A 96 4.95 8.28 -26.93
C THR A 96 4.95 8.95 -28.31
N LYS A 97 4.99 8.16 -29.38
CA LYS A 97 4.92 8.68 -30.76
C LYS A 97 3.60 9.41 -31.07
N LEU A 98 2.54 9.09 -30.33
CA LEU A 98 1.19 9.62 -30.54
C LEU A 98 0.90 10.83 -29.64
N GLY A 99 1.78 11.13 -28.68
CA GLY A 99 1.65 12.23 -27.74
C GLY A 99 2.28 11.89 -26.39
N ALA A 100 2.40 12.90 -25.53
CA ALA A 100 2.88 12.73 -24.17
C ALA A 100 1.80 12.01 -23.32
N GLU A 101 2.21 11.10 -22.45
CA GLU A 101 1.33 10.62 -21.38
C GLU A 101 1.18 11.71 -20.32
N GLU A 102 -0.05 11.87 -19.82
CA GLU A 102 -0.38 12.91 -18.85
C GLU A 102 -0.88 12.27 -17.56
N ILE A 103 -0.44 12.83 -16.43
CA ILE A 103 -0.98 12.50 -15.10
C ILE A 103 -2.10 13.51 -14.83
N THR A 104 -3.33 13.02 -14.74
CA THR A 104 -4.52 13.84 -14.61
C THR A 104 -5.63 13.11 -13.86
N ARG A 105 -6.52 13.88 -13.24
CA ARG A 105 -7.77 13.39 -12.63
C ARG A 105 -8.85 13.08 -13.67
N ASP A 106 -8.77 13.66 -14.87
CA ASP A 106 -9.75 13.42 -15.95
C ASP A 106 -9.46 12.09 -16.67
N ILE A 107 -9.92 11.00 -16.06
CA ILE A 107 -9.76 9.65 -16.59
C ILE A 107 -11.10 9.19 -17.20
N PRO A 108 -11.13 8.73 -18.46
CA PRO A 108 -12.39 8.30 -19.08
C PRO A 108 -12.93 7.01 -18.46
N ASN A 109 -14.26 6.85 -18.49
CA ASN A 109 -14.99 5.64 -18.12
C ASN A 109 -14.91 5.22 -16.63
N LEU A 110 -14.59 6.16 -15.74
CA LEU A 110 -14.59 5.94 -14.29
C LEU A 110 -15.67 6.78 -13.61
N PRO A 111 -16.37 6.22 -12.60
CA PRO A 111 -17.31 6.98 -11.78
C PRO A 111 -16.58 7.97 -10.87
N ASP A 112 -17.24 9.09 -10.56
CA ASP A 112 -16.70 10.17 -9.72
C ASP A 112 -16.32 9.70 -8.31
N ASP A 113 -16.98 8.65 -7.80
CA ASP A 113 -16.71 8.07 -6.48
C ASP A 113 -15.27 7.52 -6.37
N ILE A 114 -14.76 6.88 -7.42
CA ILE A 114 -13.38 6.35 -7.45
C ILE A 114 -12.36 7.50 -7.59
N LEU A 115 -12.79 8.62 -8.18
CA LEU A 115 -11.97 9.82 -8.35
C LEU A 115 -12.04 10.76 -7.13
N ALA A 116 -12.77 10.39 -6.08
CA ALA A 116 -12.96 11.23 -4.89
C ALA A 116 -11.69 11.40 -4.05
N ASP A 117 -10.82 10.39 -4.03
CA ASP A 117 -9.56 10.38 -3.27
C ASP A 117 -8.35 10.92 -4.03
N LEU A 118 -8.52 11.26 -5.31
CA LEU A 118 -7.49 11.86 -6.15
C LEU A 118 -7.46 13.39 -5.99
N ASP A 119 -6.25 13.93 -5.90
CA ASP A 119 -6.00 15.38 -5.93
C ASP A 119 -6.19 15.97 -7.33
N ASP A 120 -6.07 17.30 -7.45
CA ASP A 120 -6.23 18.01 -8.73
C ASP A 120 -5.23 17.57 -9.82
N ARG A 121 -4.14 16.89 -9.44
CA ARG A 121 -3.13 16.36 -10.35
C ARG A 121 -3.40 14.90 -10.72
N GLY A 122 -4.43 14.26 -10.17
CA GLY A 122 -4.69 12.84 -10.36
C GLY A 122 -3.83 11.93 -9.47
N ILE A 123 -3.38 12.40 -8.32
CA ILE A 123 -2.57 11.62 -7.36
C ILE A 123 -3.37 11.41 -6.08
N VAL A 124 -3.36 10.20 -5.53
CA VAL A 124 -4.05 9.90 -4.28
C VAL A 124 -3.56 10.77 -3.11
N ARG A 125 -4.51 11.23 -2.30
CA ARG A 125 -4.29 11.94 -1.04
C ARG A 125 -3.48 11.09 -0.05
N ILE A 126 -2.49 11.70 0.59
CA ILE A 126 -1.79 11.07 1.73
C ILE A 126 -2.78 10.83 2.87
N GLY A 127 -2.83 9.60 3.39
CA GLY A 127 -3.75 9.24 4.45
C GLY A 127 -5.08 8.66 3.98
N ALA A 128 -5.34 8.59 2.67
CA ALA A 128 -6.51 7.91 2.14
C ALA A 128 -6.40 6.40 2.38
N GLU A 129 -7.50 5.77 2.83
CA GLU A 129 -7.62 4.32 2.85
C GLU A 129 -7.96 3.86 1.43
N VAL A 130 -7.19 2.89 0.92
CA VAL A 130 -7.35 2.39 -0.45
C VAL A 130 -7.62 0.90 -0.45
N GLU A 131 -8.55 0.49 -1.31
CA GLU A 131 -8.93 -0.91 -1.53
C GLU A 131 -8.32 -1.45 -2.83
N PRO A 132 -8.26 -2.79 -2.97
CA PRO A 132 -7.83 -3.42 -4.22
C PRO A 132 -8.69 -2.99 -5.42
N GLY A 133 -8.06 -2.35 -6.40
CA GLY A 133 -8.74 -1.80 -7.59
C GLY A 133 -8.81 -0.28 -7.63
N ASP A 134 -8.58 0.40 -6.50
CA ASP A 134 -8.55 1.86 -6.44
C ASP A 134 -7.37 2.45 -7.19
N ILE A 135 -7.52 3.70 -7.64
CA ILE A 135 -6.53 4.41 -8.43
C ILE A 135 -5.59 5.17 -7.50
N LEU A 136 -4.29 4.85 -7.58
CA LEU A 136 -3.24 5.57 -6.85
C LEU A 136 -2.75 6.80 -7.63
N VAL A 137 -2.57 6.63 -8.94
CA VAL A 137 -2.12 7.68 -9.85
C VAL A 137 -2.88 7.56 -11.16
N GLY A 138 -3.66 8.59 -11.49
CA GLY A 138 -4.39 8.74 -12.73
C GLY A 138 -3.44 9.04 -13.88
N LYS A 139 -3.34 8.13 -14.85
CA LYS A 139 -2.50 8.28 -16.03
C LYS A 139 -3.33 8.04 -17.28
N VAL A 140 -3.24 8.97 -18.23
CA VAL A 140 -3.88 8.85 -19.53
C VAL A 140 -2.83 8.82 -20.63
N THR A 141 -3.01 7.90 -21.57
CA THR A 141 -2.16 7.79 -22.77
C THR A 141 -2.99 8.17 -24.00
N PRO A 142 -2.51 9.08 -24.86
CA PRO A 142 -3.18 9.39 -26.11
C PRO A 142 -3.22 8.14 -27.02
N LYS A 143 -4.40 7.81 -27.52
CA LYS A 143 -4.62 6.79 -28.53
C LYS A 143 -4.61 7.45 -29.90
N GLY A 144 -3.94 6.82 -30.86
CA GLY A 144 -4.10 7.18 -32.27
C GLY A 144 -5.50 6.82 -32.75
N GLU A 145 -5.94 7.43 -33.86
CA GLU A 145 -7.17 7.05 -34.53
C GLU A 145 -7.11 5.57 -34.94
N THR A 146 -7.77 4.70 -34.18
CA THR A 146 -8.00 3.32 -34.55
C THR A 146 -9.35 3.20 -35.23
N GLU A 147 -9.41 2.47 -36.35
CA GLU A 147 -10.68 2.05 -36.93
C GLU A 147 -11.48 1.28 -35.87
N GLN A 148 -12.62 1.86 -35.48
CA GLN A 148 -13.48 1.25 -34.48
C GLN A 148 -14.23 0.07 -35.08
N SER A 149 -14.54 -0.93 -34.26
CA SER A 149 -15.41 -2.01 -34.70
C SER A 149 -16.81 -1.46 -35.04
N PRO A 150 -17.54 -2.09 -35.98
CA PRO A 150 -18.90 -1.68 -36.31
C PRO A 150 -19.83 -1.57 -35.09
N GLU A 151 -19.61 -2.41 -34.06
CA GLU A 151 -20.36 -2.43 -32.81
C GLU A 151 -20.11 -1.18 -31.95
N GLU A 152 -18.85 -0.77 -31.77
CA GLU A 152 -18.52 0.46 -31.03
C GLU A 152 -19.04 1.71 -31.75
N ARG A 153 -18.98 1.70 -33.09
CA ARG A 153 -19.53 2.78 -33.93
C ARG A 153 -21.05 2.89 -33.78
N LEU A 154 -21.75 1.76 -33.70
CA LEU A 154 -23.20 1.74 -33.46
C LEU A 154 -23.54 2.27 -32.06
N LEU A 155 -22.82 1.81 -31.03
CA LEU A 155 -23.02 2.29 -29.66
C LEU A 155 -22.83 3.80 -29.54
N ARG A 156 -21.78 4.35 -30.15
CA ARG A 156 -21.56 5.81 -30.19
C ARG A 156 -22.67 6.56 -30.93
N ALA A 157 -23.20 6.00 -32.01
CA ALA A 157 -24.31 6.61 -32.74
C ALA A 157 -25.61 6.66 -31.92
N ILE A 158 -25.84 5.67 -31.05
CA ILE A 158 -27.02 5.60 -30.17
C ILE A 158 -26.86 6.52 -28.95
N PHE A 159 -25.69 6.53 -28.31
CA PHE A 159 -25.46 7.28 -27.06
C PHE A 159 -24.92 8.70 -27.25
N GLY A 160 -24.52 9.08 -28.48
CA GLY A 160 -23.97 10.40 -28.77
C GLY A 160 -22.64 10.69 -28.06
N GLU A 161 -21.97 9.67 -27.55
CA GLU A 161 -20.69 9.83 -26.86
C GLU A 161 -19.59 10.26 -27.84
N LYS A 162 -18.99 11.42 -27.57
CA LYS A 162 -17.81 11.88 -28.31
C LYS A 162 -16.67 10.88 -28.11
N ALA A 163 -15.97 10.58 -29.19
CA ALA A 163 -14.75 9.79 -29.16
C ALA A 163 -13.75 10.47 -28.21
N ARG A 164 -13.51 9.87 -27.04
CA ARG A 164 -12.38 10.28 -26.21
C ARG A 164 -11.12 9.63 -26.79
N GLU A 165 -10.16 10.46 -27.18
CA GLU A 165 -8.90 10.07 -27.82
C GLU A 165 -7.87 9.52 -26.82
N VAL A 166 -8.23 9.38 -25.54
CA VAL A 166 -7.31 8.96 -24.49
C VAL A 166 -7.70 7.61 -23.88
N ARG A 167 -6.70 6.84 -23.42
CA ARG A 167 -6.85 5.58 -22.71
C ARG A 167 -6.44 5.73 -21.26
N ASP A 168 -7.19 5.12 -20.36
CA ASP A 168 -6.76 4.86 -18.99
C ASP A 168 -5.55 3.89 -18.98
N THR A 169 -4.41 4.35 -18.47
CA THR A 169 -3.22 3.56 -18.13
C THR A 169 -2.78 3.80 -16.69
N SER A 170 -3.74 4.15 -15.82
CA SER A 170 -3.52 4.52 -14.42
C SER A 170 -2.91 3.41 -13.58
N LEU A 171 -2.18 3.81 -12.54
CA LEU A 171 -1.67 2.92 -11.51
C LEU A 171 -2.80 2.57 -10.54
N LYS A 172 -3.16 1.28 -10.49
CA LYS A 172 -4.19 0.76 -9.58
C LYS A 172 -3.55 -0.05 -8.46
N VAL A 173 -4.17 -0.06 -7.29
CA VAL A 173 -3.78 -0.95 -6.21
C VAL A 173 -3.90 -2.39 -6.73
N PRO A 174 -2.82 -3.19 -6.72
CA PRO A 174 -2.89 -4.54 -7.22
C PRO A 174 -3.88 -5.35 -6.38
N GLN A 175 -4.70 -6.13 -7.05
CA GLN A 175 -5.50 -7.13 -6.38
C GLN A 175 -4.56 -8.15 -5.74
N ALA A 176 -4.60 -8.27 -4.42
CA ALA A 176 -3.97 -9.40 -3.77
C ALA A 176 -4.66 -10.68 -4.29
N SER A 177 -3.87 -11.72 -4.60
CA SER A 177 -4.37 -13.06 -4.91
C SER A 177 -5.48 -13.47 -3.92
N PRO A 178 -6.44 -14.33 -4.33
CA PRO A 178 -7.65 -14.62 -3.56
C PRO A 178 -7.36 -15.49 -2.33
N ALA A 179 -6.63 -14.95 -1.36
CA ALA A 179 -6.63 -15.43 0.01
C ALA A 179 -7.66 -14.59 0.75
N ARG A 180 -8.89 -15.11 0.89
CA ARG A 180 -9.92 -14.52 1.73
C ARG A 180 -9.33 -14.25 3.12
N SER A 181 -9.59 -13.04 3.64
CA SER A 181 -9.54 -12.68 5.07
C SER A 181 -8.22 -12.22 5.71
N SER A 182 -7.37 -11.46 5.01
CA SER A 182 -6.55 -10.46 5.72
C SER A 182 -7.21 -9.09 5.57
N THR A 183 -7.63 -8.49 6.69
CA THR A 183 -8.07 -7.09 6.74
C THR A 183 -6.84 -6.21 6.56
N SER A 184 -6.35 -6.06 5.33
CA SER A 184 -5.23 -5.18 5.03
C SER A 184 -5.74 -3.77 4.87
N ARG A 185 -5.60 -2.95 5.92
CA ARG A 185 -5.78 -1.50 5.80
C ARG A 185 -4.52 -0.91 5.16
N CYS A 186 -4.67 -0.47 3.91
CA CYS A 186 -3.61 0.20 3.15
C CYS A 186 -3.86 1.70 3.20
N THR A 187 -2.90 2.44 3.73
CA THR A 187 -2.94 3.91 3.71
C THR A 187 -1.99 4.41 2.64
N ALA A 188 -2.49 5.26 1.74
CA ALA A 188 -1.66 5.83 0.70
C ALA A 188 -0.65 6.84 1.27
N ALA A 189 0.60 6.73 0.82
CA ALA A 189 1.65 7.70 1.09
C ALA A 189 2.38 8.01 -0.22
N THR A 190 2.38 9.29 -0.61
CA THR A 190 2.87 9.70 -1.92
C THR A 190 4.19 10.45 -1.78
N ARG A 191 5.19 10.06 -2.57
CA ARG A 191 6.45 10.78 -2.70
C ARG A 191 6.63 11.19 -4.16
N THR A 192 6.31 12.44 -4.49
CA THR A 192 6.48 12.95 -5.84
C THR A 192 7.95 13.29 -6.06
N THR A 193 8.68 12.42 -6.75
CA THR A 193 10.02 12.74 -7.27
C THR A 193 9.79 13.50 -8.58
N ARG A 194 10.04 14.82 -8.60
CA ARG A 194 10.13 15.55 -9.88
C ARG A 194 11.42 15.09 -10.57
N CYS A 195 11.30 14.60 -11.80
CA CYS A 195 12.43 14.52 -12.74
C CYS A 195 12.90 15.94 -13.11
#